data_AF-A0A6J1XXA8-F1
#
_entry.id   AF-A0A6J1XXA8-F1
#
_cell.length_a   1.000
_cell.length_b   1.000
_cell.length_c   1.000
_cell.angle_alpha   90.00
_cell.angle_beta   90.00
_cell.angle_gamma   90.00
#
_symmetry.space_group_name_H-M   'P 1'
#
loop_
_entity.id
_entity.type
_entity.pdbx_description
1 polymer ?
#
loop_
_entity_poly.entity_id
_entity_poly.type
_entity_poly.pdbx_seq_one_letter_code
_entity_poly.pdbx_strand_id
1 'polypeptide(L)'
;MGKVRGLRARVHQAAVRPAGPVAPGPAPPAREAAPAQASAGGVGAKEWAFMNTDVFAGTKIDPSALVQKLNPDTRSVASIRRGADARAILPKKEKLKLRRERWLQKIEATKLAEQKRKAERRRRATVVVGDLQPLKDALPELLELEAGGRRPHSAGVRVSRRPRPAELSRMSAAQRLQLLEEERARFRELLASPSYRASPLLAIGQQLAQQMQLHGGGQL
;
A
#
# COMPACT_ATOMS: atom_id res chain seq x y z
N MET A 1 -23.74 36.40 25.70
CA MET A 1 -22.54 35.54 25.83
C MET A 1 -22.13 35.00 24.47
N GLY A 2 -21.30 35.76 23.74
CA GLY A 2 -20.95 35.47 22.34
C GLY A 2 -19.91 34.36 22.19
N LYS A 3 -20.11 33.45 21.23
CA LYS A 3 -19.16 32.38 20.93
C LYS A 3 -17.94 32.96 20.20
N VAL A 4 -16.80 32.94 20.87
CA VAL A 4 -15.50 33.31 20.28
C VAL A 4 -15.20 32.32 19.14
N ARG A 5 -15.25 32.80 17.89
CA ARG A 5 -14.84 32.02 16.72
C ARG A 5 -13.32 31.94 16.75
N GLY A 6 -12.79 30.75 17.06
CA GLY A 6 -11.37 30.48 16.95
C GLY A 6 -10.88 30.72 15.52
N LEU A 7 -9.91 31.62 15.36
CA LEU A 7 -9.23 31.86 14.09
C LEU A 7 -8.44 30.59 13.72
N ARG A 8 -8.96 29.79 12.79
CA ARG A 8 -8.19 28.69 12.20
C ARG A 8 -7.06 29.28 11.36
N ALA A 9 -5.82 29.06 11.78
CA ALA A 9 -4.65 29.37 10.97
C ALA A 9 -4.69 28.53 9.68
N ARG A 10 -4.57 29.20 8.53
CA ARG A 10 -4.45 28.54 7.22
C ARG A 10 -3.01 28.03 7.08
N VAL A 11 -2.84 26.73 6.90
CA VAL A 11 -1.53 26.03 6.88
C VAL A 11 -0.90 25.99 5.47
N HIS A 12 -1.55 26.57 4.46
CA HIS A 12 -1.00 26.61 3.11
C HIS A 12 -0.24 27.92 2.90
N GLN A 13 1.08 27.84 2.77
CA GLN A 13 1.86 28.90 2.15
C GLN A 13 1.56 28.90 0.64
N ALA A 14 1.20 30.06 0.10
CA ALA A 14 1.05 30.23 -1.34
C ALA A 14 2.44 30.09 -1.99
N ALA A 15 2.50 29.37 -3.12
CA ALA A 15 3.75 29.23 -3.87
C ALA A 15 4.26 30.60 -4.33
N VAL A 16 5.54 30.87 -4.07
CA VAL A 16 6.25 32.05 -4.59
C VAL A 16 6.29 31.93 -6.11
N ARG A 17 5.55 32.79 -6.81
CA ARG A 17 5.70 32.96 -8.26
C ARG A 17 6.86 33.94 -8.50
N PRO A 18 7.86 33.60 -9.33
CA PRO A 18 8.83 34.59 -9.76
C PRO A 18 8.11 35.64 -10.62
N ALA A 19 8.22 36.91 -10.22
CA ALA A 19 7.70 38.04 -10.95
C ALA A 19 8.57 38.28 -12.20
N GLY A 20 8.00 38.02 -13.38
CA GLY A 20 8.35 38.72 -14.61
C GLY A 20 7.47 39.98 -14.74
N PRO A 21 7.94 41.03 -15.45
CA PRO A 21 7.30 42.35 -15.45
C PRO A 21 5.91 42.37 -16.12
N VAL A 22 5.16 43.38 -15.69
CA VAL A 22 3.69 43.58 -15.74
C VAL A 22 3.17 44.09 -17.09
N ALA A 23 1.99 43.60 -17.52
CA ALA A 23 0.89 44.41 -18.12
C ALA A 23 -0.46 43.63 -18.16
N PRO A 24 -1.64 44.30 -18.26
CA PRO A 24 -2.90 43.89 -17.59
C PRO A 24 -3.93 43.11 -18.46
N GLY A 25 -4.93 42.50 -17.79
CA GLY A 25 -5.96 41.56 -18.32
C GLY A 25 -7.01 42.12 -19.31
N PRO A 26 -8.20 41.47 -19.56
CA PRO A 26 -8.97 40.52 -18.75
C PRO A 26 -9.42 39.22 -19.48
N ALA A 27 -10.34 38.46 -18.86
CA ALA A 27 -10.70 37.05 -19.10
C ALA A 27 -11.78 36.80 -20.22
N PRO A 28 -12.34 35.56 -20.40
CA PRO A 28 -12.47 34.82 -21.67
C PRO A 28 -13.87 34.89 -22.33
N PRO A 29 -14.08 34.23 -23.49
CA PRO A 29 -15.23 33.31 -23.58
C PRO A 29 -15.00 32.00 -24.38
N ALA A 30 -16.01 31.14 -24.28
CA ALA A 30 -16.08 29.72 -24.61
C ALA A 30 -16.50 29.38 -26.06
N ARG A 31 -16.47 28.06 -26.34
CA ARG A 31 -16.95 27.28 -27.51
C ARG A 31 -15.95 27.26 -28.68
N GLU A 32 -15.64 26.11 -29.30
CA GLU A 32 -16.55 25.25 -30.05
C GLU A 32 -16.04 23.81 -30.19
N ALA A 33 -16.95 22.92 -30.56
CA ALA A 33 -16.78 21.47 -30.67
C ALA A 33 -16.30 21.03 -32.06
N ALA A 34 -15.43 20.00 -32.07
CA ALA A 34 -15.21 18.96 -33.11
C ALA A 34 -14.72 19.44 -34.51
N PRO A 35 -14.09 18.58 -35.36
CA PRO A 35 -14.11 17.11 -35.35
C PRO A 35 -12.74 16.42 -35.47
N ALA A 36 -12.82 15.09 -35.31
CA ALA A 36 -11.77 14.12 -35.55
C ALA A 36 -11.18 14.23 -36.96
N GLN A 37 -9.84 14.15 -37.05
CA GLN A 37 -9.14 13.81 -38.28
C GLN A 37 -8.45 12.47 -38.12
N ALA A 38 -8.80 11.58 -39.04
CA ALA A 38 -8.20 10.28 -39.24
C ALA A 38 -6.89 10.40 -40.03
N SER A 39 -6.03 9.41 -39.81
CA SER A 39 -5.10 8.81 -40.77
C SER A 39 -3.89 9.61 -41.25
N ALA A 40 -2.70 9.12 -40.87
CA ALA A 40 -1.58 8.99 -41.79
C ALA A 40 -0.62 7.86 -41.35
N GLY A 41 -0.35 6.92 -42.28
CA GLY A 41 0.77 5.97 -42.37
C GLY A 41 1.04 5.02 -41.19
N GLY A 42 0.98 3.68 -41.28
CA GLY A 42 1.20 2.80 -42.41
C GLY A 42 2.59 2.18 -42.33
N VAL A 43 2.73 1.03 -41.64
CA VAL A 43 3.61 -0.12 -41.96
C VAL A 43 3.13 -1.29 -41.08
N GLY A 44 2.80 -2.45 -41.67
CA GLY A 44 2.73 -3.71 -40.91
C GLY A 44 1.43 -4.52 -40.97
N ALA A 45 0.49 -4.24 -41.87
CA ALA A 45 -0.79 -4.96 -41.94
C ALA A 45 -0.84 -6.04 -43.04
N LYS A 46 0.27 -6.72 -43.35
CA LYS A 46 0.31 -7.85 -44.31
C LYS A 46 0.69 -9.19 -43.65
N GLU A 47 0.25 -9.39 -42.41
CA GLU A 47 0.48 -10.63 -41.63
C GLU A 47 -0.81 -11.09 -40.89
N TRP A 48 -1.98 -10.52 -41.22
CA TRP A 48 -3.26 -10.83 -40.55
C TRP A 48 -4.37 -11.29 -41.51
N ALA A 49 -4.04 -11.53 -42.79
CA ALA A 49 -4.99 -12.01 -43.80
C ALA A 49 -5.17 -13.55 -43.78
N PHE A 50 -4.69 -14.24 -42.74
CA PHE A 50 -4.77 -15.70 -42.60
C PHE A 50 -5.39 -16.15 -41.28
N MET A 51 -6.24 -15.33 -40.67
CA MET A 51 -7.17 -15.82 -39.65
C MET A 51 -8.44 -16.20 -40.41
N ASN A 52 -8.54 -17.48 -40.79
CA ASN A 52 -9.73 -18.08 -41.40
C ASN A 52 -10.99 -17.49 -40.78
N THR A 53 -11.81 -16.82 -41.57
CA THR A 53 -13.07 -16.22 -41.13
C THR A 53 -14.13 -17.27 -40.75
N ASP A 54 -13.80 -18.55 -40.82
CA ASP A 54 -14.70 -19.70 -40.65
C ASP A 54 -14.23 -20.73 -39.61
N VAL A 55 -13.54 -20.31 -38.54
CA VAL A 55 -13.16 -21.24 -37.43
C VAL A 55 -14.38 -21.92 -36.80
N PHE A 56 -15.55 -21.27 -36.81
CA PHE A 56 -16.80 -21.77 -36.21
C PHE A 56 -17.88 -22.14 -37.24
N ALA A 57 -17.58 -22.11 -38.54
CA ALA A 57 -18.59 -22.36 -39.58
C ALA A 57 -19.21 -23.77 -39.50
N GLY A 58 -18.49 -24.75 -38.94
CA GLY A 58 -18.98 -26.10 -38.71
C GLY A 58 -19.57 -26.35 -37.32
N THR A 59 -19.50 -25.41 -36.38
CA THR A 59 -19.94 -25.65 -35.01
C THR A 59 -21.44 -25.40 -34.85
N LYS A 60 -22.22 -26.48 -34.80
CA LYS A 60 -23.62 -26.44 -34.38
C LYS A 60 -23.67 -26.47 -32.86
N ILE A 61 -23.89 -25.30 -32.25
CA ILE A 61 -24.07 -25.18 -30.80
C ILE A 61 -25.56 -25.12 -30.52
N ASP A 62 -26.09 -26.13 -29.85
CA ASP A 62 -27.49 -26.11 -29.43
C ASP A 62 -27.70 -25.05 -28.34
N PRO A 63 -28.68 -24.14 -28.47
CA PRO A 63 -28.91 -23.06 -27.51
C PRO A 63 -29.24 -23.57 -26.10
N SER A 64 -29.81 -24.77 -26.00
CA SER A 64 -30.10 -25.44 -24.73
C SER A 64 -28.84 -25.84 -23.97
N ALA A 65 -27.72 -26.13 -24.66
CA ALA A 65 -26.44 -26.47 -24.04
C ALA A 65 -25.74 -25.25 -23.42
N LEU A 66 -26.10 -24.04 -23.84
CA LEU A 66 -25.58 -22.79 -23.31
C LEU A 66 -26.28 -22.36 -21.99
N VAL A 67 -27.40 -23.00 -21.64
CA VAL A 67 -28.12 -22.69 -20.40
C VAL A 67 -27.48 -23.46 -19.24
N GLN A 68 -26.36 -22.95 -18.74
CA GLN A 68 -25.73 -23.46 -17.52
C GLN A 68 -26.60 -23.09 -16.30
N LYS A 69 -27.47 -24.02 -15.88
CA LYS A 69 -28.22 -23.89 -14.62
C LYS A 69 -27.29 -24.21 -13.45
N LEU A 70 -26.68 -23.19 -12.86
CA LEU A 70 -25.85 -23.34 -11.68
C LEU A 70 -26.75 -23.61 -10.45
N ASN A 71 -26.55 -24.74 -9.77
CA ASN A 71 -27.28 -25.07 -8.54
C ASN A 71 -26.93 -24.04 -7.44
N PRO A 72 -27.94 -23.45 -6.77
CA PRO A 72 -27.73 -22.40 -5.76
C PRO A 72 -27.02 -22.89 -4.49
N ASP A 73 -26.94 -24.21 -4.30
CA ASP A 73 -26.39 -24.86 -3.11
C ASP A 73 -24.91 -25.24 -3.24
N THR A 74 -24.37 -25.31 -4.47
CA THR A 74 -22.92 -25.44 -4.73
C THR A 74 -22.26 -24.07 -4.75
N ARG A 75 -22.43 -23.32 -3.66
CA ARG A 75 -21.70 -22.07 -3.42
C ARG A 75 -20.25 -22.41 -3.11
N SER A 76 -19.31 -21.86 -3.88
CA SER A 76 -17.87 -22.04 -3.62
C SER A 76 -17.53 -21.65 -2.18
N VAL A 77 -16.62 -22.38 -1.54
CA VAL A 77 -16.17 -22.16 -0.15
C VAL A 77 -15.71 -20.71 0.10
N ALA A 78 -15.29 -20.00 -0.94
CA ALA A 78 -14.93 -18.59 -0.90
C ALA A 78 -16.12 -17.64 -0.66
N SER A 79 -17.35 -18.04 -0.96
CA SER A 79 -18.57 -17.25 -0.75
C SER A 79 -19.17 -17.43 0.65
N ILE A 80 -18.92 -18.56 1.32
CA ILE A 80 -19.42 -18.85 2.68
C ILE A 80 -18.80 -17.88 3.71
N ARG A 81 -17.50 -17.57 3.59
CA ARG A 81 -16.84 -16.59 4.48
C ARG A 81 -17.33 -15.16 4.28
N ARG A 82 -17.96 -14.85 3.14
CA ARG A 82 -18.60 -13.56 2.86
C ARG A 82 -20.07 -13.50 3.29
N GLY A 83 -20.67 -14.65 3.62
CA GLY A 83 -22.12 -14.79 3.82
C GLY A 83 -22.60 -14.74 5.28
N ALA A 84 -21.72 -14.89 6.27
CA ALA A 84 -22.14 -14.84 7.69
C ALA A 84 -22.67 -13.45 8.09
N ASP A 85 -22.15 -12.39 7.45
CA ASP A 85 -22.68 -11.04 7.53
C ASP A 85 -23.29 -10.64 6.19
N ALA A 86 -24.27 -11.40 5.69
CA ALA A 86 -25.22 -10.84 4.74
C ALA A 86 -25.69 -9.52 5.38
N ARG A 87 -25.31 -8.37 4.80
CA ARG A 87 -25.54 -7.06 5.42
C ARG A 87 -27.04 -6.82 5.53
N ALA A 88 -27.63 -7.35 6.59
CA ALA A 88 -28.99 -7.05 6.99
C ALA A 88 -29.06 -5.53 6.98
N ILE A 89 -29.99 -4.99 6.20
CA ILE A 89 -30.13 -3.55 6.05
C ILE A 89 -30.73 -3.05 7.37
N LEU A 90 -29.86 -2.92 8.38
CA LEU A 90 -30.26 -2.48 9.70
C LEU A 90 -30.76 -1.04 9.61
N PRO A 91 -31.76 -0.66 10.39
CA PRO A 91 -32.23 0.72 10.47
C PRO A 91 -31.08 1.66 10.88
N LYS A 92 -31.14 2.91 10.40
CA LYS A 92 -30.08 3.92 10.61
C LYS A 92 -29.73 4.12 12.09
N LYS A 93 -30.71 3.99 12.99
CA LYS A 93 -30.53 4.09 14.45
C LYS A 93 -29.63 2.99 14.99
N GLU A 94 -29.84 1.74 14.58
CA GLU A 94 -29.02 0.60 15.01
C GLU A 94 -27.61 0.69 14.45
N LYS A 95 -27.46 1.08 13.18
CA LYS A 95 -26.14 1.32 12.58
C LYS A 95 -25.34 2.36 13.36
N LEU A 96 -25.97 3.43 13.83
CA LEU A 96 -25.31 4.46 14.62
C LEU A 96 -24.88 3.95 16.00
N LYS A 97 -25.75 3.18 16.67
CA LYS A 97 -25.42 2.52 17.96
C LYS A 97 -24.25 1.57 17.82
N LEU A 98 -24.28 0.68 16.84
CA LEU A 98 -23.19 -0.25 16.55
C LEU A 98 -21.87 0.46 16.25
N ARG A 99 -21.91 1.60 15.53
CA ARG A 99 -20.70 2.41 15.29
C ARG A 99 -20.14 2.98 16.60
N ARG A 100 -21.00 3.46 17.49
CA ARG A 100 -20.59 3.98 18.81
C ARG A 100 -20.02 2.86 19.68
N GLU A 101 -20.69 1.72 19.76
CA GLU A 101 -20.25 0.56 20.54
C GLU A 101 -18.90 0.04 20.04
N ARG A 102 -18.75 -0.19 18.73
CA ARG A 102 -17.47 -0.59 18.13
C ARG A 102 -16.36 0.43 18.40
N TRP A 103 -16.70 1.71 18.42
CA TRP A 103 -15.72 2.75 18.74
C TRP A 103 -15.31 2.73 20.22
N LEU A 104 -16.27 2.55 21.14
CA LEU A 104 -15.99 2.39 22.58
C LEU A 104 -15.14 1.14 22.84
N GLN A 105 -15.51 0.00 22.26
CA GLN A 105 -14.73 -1.24 22.32
C GLN A 105 -13.30 -1.05 21.84
N LYS A 106 -13.10 -0.31 20.74
CA LYS A 106 -11.76 0.01 20.23
C LYS A 106 -10.96 0.87 21.21
N ILE A 107 -11.60 1.86 21.84
CA ILE A 107 -10.97 2.71 22.86
C ILE A 107 -10.56 1.85 24.07
N GLU A 108 -11.46 1.00 24.56
CA GLU A 108 -11.21 0.11 25.70
C GLU A 108 -10.09 -0.88 25.39
N ALA A 109 -10.11 -1.53 24.23
CA ALA A 109 -9.04 -2.43 23.80
C ALA A 109 -7.67 -1.72 23.73
N THR A 110 -7.65 -0.48 23.23
CA THR A 110 -6.41 0.34 23.20
C THR A 110 -5.93 0.66 24.60
N LYS A 111 -6.83 1.08 25.51
CA LYS A 111 -6.50 1.36 26.91
C LYS A 111 -5.95 0.12 27.62
N LEU A 112 -6.58 -1.03 27.44
CA LEU A 112 -6.12 -2.29 28.03
C LEU A 112 -4.75 -2.69 27.50
N ALA A 113 -4.52 -2.58 26.19
CA ALA A 113 -3.21 -2.84 25.58
C ALA A 113 -2.12 -1.89 26.10
N GLU A 114 -2.43 -0.61 26.27
CA GLU A 114 -1.51 0.39 26.85
C GLU A 114 -1.20 0.10 28.32
N GLN A 115 -2.21 -0.29 29.11
CA GLN A 115 -2.02 -0.68 30.51
C GLN A 115 -1.14 -1.93 30.63
N LYS A 116 -1.41 -2.98 29.83
CA LYS A 116 -0.58 -4.19 29.76
C LYS A 116 0.87 -3.84 29.42
N ARG A 117 1.09 -3.03 28.38
CA ARG A 117 2.44 -2.56 27.98
C ARG A 117 3.14 -1.78 29.09
N LYS A 118 2.44 -0.92 29.82
CA LYS A 118 3.01 -0.16 30.94
C LYS A 118 3.37 -1.07 32.11
N ALA A 119 2.50 -2.03 32.44
CA ALA A 119 2.76 -3.02 33.49
C ALA A 119 3.96 -3.89 33.12
N GLU A 120 4.03 -4.37 31.88
CA GLU A 120 5.16 -5.13 31.35
C GLU A 120 6.47 -4.32 31.42
N ARG A 121 6.46 -3.05 31.01
CA ARG A 121 7.64 -2.18 31.14
C ARG A 121 8.09 -2.01 32.59
N ARG A 122 7.15 -1.85 33.53
CA ARG A 122 7.46 -1.75 34.96
C ARG A 122 8.11 -3.04 35.46
N ARG A 123 7.53 -4.20 35.11
CA ARG A 123 8.08 -5.53 35.44
C ARG A 123 9.46 -5.74 34.81
N ARG A 124 9.68 -5.33 33.56
CA ARG A 124 11.00 -5.41 32.91
C ARG A 124 12.03 -4.50 33.58
N ALA A 125 11.61 -3.35 34.11
CA ALA A 125 12.49 -2.43 34.83
C ALA A 125 12.84 -2.93 36.24
N THR A 126 11.93 -3.63 36.90
CA THR A 126 12.16 -4.25 38.21
C THR A 126 12.49 -5.72 38.03
N VAL A 127 13.75 -6.12 38.11
CA VAL A 127 14.12 -7.54 38.09
C VAL A 127 13.66 -8.20 39.39
N VAL A 128 12.40 -8.64 39.40
CA VAL A 128 11.80 -9.37 40.51
C VAL A 128 12.12 -10.85 40.31
N VAL A 129 12.98 -11.40 41.18
CA VAL A 129 13.30 -12.83 41.18
C VAL A 129 12.00 -13.61 41.42
N GLY A 130 11.62 -14.48 40.48
CA GLY A 130 10.44 -15.35 40.60
C GLY A 130 9.14 -14.82 39.97
N ASP A 131 9.17 -13.72 39.21
CA ASP A 131 7.97 -13.31 38.43
C ASP A 131 7.69 -14.34 37.32
N LEU A 132 6.56 -15.04 37.43
CA LEU A 132 6.10 -16.05 36.45
C LEU A 132 5.30 -15.43 35.29
N GLN A 133 4.96 -14.14 35.37
CA GLN A 133 4.15 -13.47 34.34
C GLN A 133 4.82 -13.45 32.96
N PRO A 134 6.14 -13.21 32.80
CA PRO A 134 6.79 -13.28 31.49
C PRO A 134 6.63 -14.64 30.81
N LEU A 135 6.61 -15.74 31.58
CA LEU A 135 6.39 -17.08 31.04
C LEU A 135 4.95 -17.25 30.57
N LYS A 136 3.97 -16.75 31.34
CA LYS A 136 2.54 -16.80 30.97
C LYS A 136 2.26 -15.96 29.72
N ASP A 137 2.85 -14.77 29.63
CA ASP A 137 2.69 -13.86 28.49
C ASP A 137 3.34 -14.40 27.20
N ALA A 138 4.36 -15.26 27.32
CA ALA A 138 5.02 -15.91 26.18
C ALA A 138 4.24 -17.12 25.63
N LEU A 139 3.29 -17.66 26.40
CA LEU A 139 2.48 -18.79 25.98
C LEU A 139 1.29 -18.33 25.12
N PRO A 140 0.94 -19.07 24.05
CA PRO A 140 -0.29 -18.80 23.30
C PRO A 140 -1.53 -18.98 24.18
N GLU A 141 -2.51 -18.10 24.04
CA GLU A 141 -3.82 -18.27 24.70
C GLU A 141 -4.55 -19.48 24.08
N LEU A 142 -5.30 -20.25 24.89
CA LEU A 142 -5.96 -21.49 24.45
C LEU A 142 -6.90 -21.27 23.25
N LEU A 143 -7.52 -20.09 23.17
CA LEU A 143 -8.36 -19.66 22.03
C LEU A 143 -7.57 -19.53 20.72
N GLU A 144 -6.29 -19.13 20.78
CA GLU A 144 -5.41 -19.06 19.60
C GLU A 144 -5.01 -20.43 19.09
N LEU A 145 -4.89 -21.40 20.00
CA LEU A 145 -4.58 -22.79 19.67
C LEU A 145 -5.78 -23.48 19.00
N GLU A 146 -6.98 -23.26 19.54
CA GLU A 146 -8.23 -23.81 18.99
C GLU A 146 -8.58 -23.20 17.62
N ALA A 147 -8.29 -21.91 17.40
CA ALA A 147 -8.50 -21.22 16.13
C ALA A 147 -7.52 -21.63 15.00
N GLY A 148 -6.64 -22.61 15.24
CA GLY A 148 -5.74 -23.15 14.23
C GLY A 148 -4.60 -22.21 13.86
N GLY A 149 -3.68 -21.97 14.82
CA GLY A 149 -2.23 -21.90 14.61
C GLY A 149 -1.63 -20.99 13.52
N ARG A 150 -2.36 -20.07 12.90
CA ARG A 150 -1.81 -19.15 11.89
C ARG A 150 -1.22 -17.92 12.56
N ARG A 151 -0.10 -18.09 13.25
CA ARG A 151 0.77 -16.93 13.56
C ARG A 151 1.35 -16.41 12.25
N PRO A 152 1.22 -15.10 11.93
CA PRO A 152 2.05 -14.50 10.91
C PRO A 152 3.47 -14.59 11.41
N HIS A 153 4.25 -15.50 10.83
CA HIS A 153 5.69 -15.52 11.02
C HIS A 153 6.18 -14.10 10.73
N SER A 154 6.87 -13.50 11.69
CA SER A 154 7.56 -12.24 11.50
C SER A 154 8.42 -12.39 10.26
N ALA A 155 7.95 -11.81 9.16
CA ALA A 155 8.60 -11.91 7.87
C ALA A 155 10.05 -11.48 8.08
N GLY A 156 10.98 -12.39 7.75
CA GLY A 156 12.41 -12.16 7.88
C GLY A 156 12.75 -10.75 7.43
N VAL A 157 13.45 -10.03 8.30
CA VAL A 157 13.99 -8.70 8.04
C VAL A 157 14.89 -8.84 6.82
N ARG A 158 14.31 -8.62 5.64
CA ARG A 158 15.08 -8.38 4.43
C ARG A 158 15.86 -7.11 4.72
N VAL A 159 17.17 -7.25 4.88
CA VAL A 159 18.11 -6.13 4.92
C VAL A 159 18.21 -5.56 3.51
N SER A 160 17.10 -5.00 3.04
CA SER A 160 17.12 -4.09 1.91
C SER A 160 17.86 -2.86 2.40
N ARG A 161 19.04 -2.58 1.83
CA ARG A 161 19.81 -1.36 2.13
C ARG A 161 19.01 -0.07 1.85
N ARG A 162 17.88 -0.17 1.14
CA ARG A 162 16.94 0.91 0.87
C ARG A 162 15.67 0.72 1.70
N PRO A 163 15.18 1.75 2.39
CA PRO A 163 13.90 1.68 3.04
C PRO A 163 12.81 1.55 1.98
N ARG A 164 11.96 0.53 2.08
CA ARG A 164 10.84 0.36 1.14
C ARG A 164 9.86 1.53 1.31
N PRO A 165 9.08 1.92 0.29
CA PRO A 165 8.04 2.95 0.43
C PRO A 165 7.07 2.70 1.60
N ALA A 166 6.81 1.42 1.91
CA ALA A 166 6.00 0.99 3.05
C ALA A 166 6.65 1.27 4.43
N GLU A 167 7.98 1.38 4.50
CA GLU A 167 8.75 1.67 5.72
C GLU A 167 8.83 3.18 5.95
N LEU A 168 9.01 3.99 4.90
CA LEU A 168 9.00 5.45 4.98
C LEU A 168 7.70 6.00 5.57
N SER A 169 6.56 5.39 5.25
CA SER A 169 5.25 5.78 5.80
C SER A 169 5.12 5.55 7.31
N ARG A 170 5.96 4.70 7.91
CA ARG A 170 5.94 4.38 9.35
C ARG A 170 6.89 5.27 10.15
N MET A 171 7.81 5.98 9.48
CA MET A 171 8.87 6.77 10.11
C MET A 171 8.42 8.19 10.45
N SER A 172 9.02 8.73 11.52
CA SER A 172 8.86 10.14 11.88
C SER A 172 9.44 11.05 10.80
N ALA A 173 9.04 12.33 10.80
CA ALA A 173 9.54 13.29 9.81
C ALA A 173 11.07 13.51 9.93
N ALA A 174 11.59 13.59 11.16
CA ALA A 174 13.02 13.76 11.41
C ALA A 174 13.84 12.58 10.89
N GLN A 175 13.36 11.35 11.12
CA GLN A 175 14.00 10.14 10.61
C GLN A 175 14.04 10.11 9.07
N ARG A 176 12.99 10.60 8.42
CA ARG A 176 12.96 10.72 6.95
C ARG A 176 13.96 11.74 6.44
N LEU A 177 14.12 12.88 7.11
CA LEU A 177 15.12 13.88 6.73
C LEU A 177 16.55 13.34 6.86
N GLN A 178 16.85 12.63 7.94
CA GLN A 178 18.16 12.01 8.15
C GLN A 178 18.51 11.02 7.02
N LEU A 179 17.57 10.16 6.61
CA LEU A 179 17.78 9.26 5.48
C LEU A 179 18.07 10.00 4.16
N LEU A 180 17.36 11.11 3.90
CA LEU A 180 17.62 11.92 2.72
C LEU A 180 19.00 12.59 2.78
N GLU A 181 19.45 13.01 3.95
CA GLU A 181 20.79 13.57 4.16
C GLU A 181 21.88 12.52 3.91
N GLU A 182 21.70 11.29 4.41
CA GLU A 182 22.59 10.17 4.13
C GLU A 182 22.66 9.84 2.64
N GLU A 183 21.51 9.80 1.95
CA GLU A 183 21.47 9.56 0.49
C GLU A 183 22.13 10.68 -0.30
N ARG A 184 21.93 11.94 0.10
CA ARG A 184 22.61 13.10 -0.49
C ARG A 184 24.12 13.02 -0.29
N ALA A 185 24.59 12.60 0.88
CA ALA A 185 26.01 12.40 1.14
C ALA A 185 26.61 11.30 0.24
N ARG A 186 25.98 10.11 0.21
CA ARG A 186 26.40 9.00 -0.67
C ARG A 186 26.43 9.40 -2.14
N PHE A 187 25.45 10.20 -2.59
CA PHE A 187 25.41 10.66 -3.98
C PHE A 187 26.51 11.67 -4.28
N ARG A 188 26.83 12.57 -3.34
CA ARG A 188 27.98 13.49 -3.47
C ARG A 188 29.30 12.73 -3.58
N GLU A 189 29.49 11.68 -2.78
CA GLU A 189 30.66 10.80 -2.87
C GLU A 189 30.74 10.09 -4.23
N LEU A 190 29.63 9.53 -4.72
CA LEU A 190 29.56 8.92 -6.04
C LEU A 190 29.94 9.92 -7.14
N LEU A 191 29.40 11.14 -7.09
CA LEU A 191 29.74 12.20 -8.03
C LEU A 191 31.17 12.72 -7.88
N ALA A 192 31.81 12.53 -6.73
CA ALA A 192 33.22 12.87 -6.54
C ALA A 192 34.15 11.82 -7.17
N SER A 193 33.68 10.58 -7.36
CA SER A 193 34.47 9.51 -7.95
C SER A 193 34.80 9.77 -9.44
N PRO A 194 36.09 9.77 -9.83
CA PRO A 194 36.49 10.03 -11.21
C PRO A 194 35.97 8.98 -12.21
N SER A 195 35.87 7.71 -11.79
CA SER A 195 35.38 6.61 -12.62
C SER A 195 33.91 6.80 -13.03
N TYR A 196 33.06 7.27 -12.11
CA TYR A 196 31.67 7.59 -12.41
C TYR A 196 31.54 8.82 -13.30
N ARG A 197 32.39 9.84 -13.12
CA ARG A 197 32.41 11.03 -14.00
C ARG A 197 32.85 10.70 -15.42
N ALA A 198 33.85 9.83 -15.58
CA ALA A 198 34.36 9.45 -16.89
C ALA A 198 33.36 8.57 -17.66
N SER A 199 32.76 7.58 -16.99
CA SER A 199 31.83 6.64 -17.63
C SER A 199 30.75 6.12 -16.66
N PRO A 200 29.62 6.83 -16.52
CA PRO A 200 28.63 6.50 -15.49
C PRO A 200 27.94 5.15 -15.73
N LEU A 201 27.62 4.82 -16.99
CA LEU A 201 26.95 3.56 -17.33
C LEU A 201 27.83 2.34 -17.01
N LEU A 202 29.14 2.44 -17.27
CA LEU A 202 30.09 1.36 -17.01
C LEU A 202 30.27 1.14 -15.49
N ALA A 203 30.41 2.23 -14.73
CA ALA A 203 30.50 2.18 -13.27
C ALA A 203 29.24 1.55 -12.64
N ILE A 204 28.05 1.91 -13.13
CA ILE A 204 26.79 1.29 -12.69
C ILE A 204 26.76 -0.20 -13.04
N GLY A 205 27.17 -0.58 -14.26
CA GLY A 205 27.24 -1.98 -14.70
C GLY A 205 28.16 -2.84 -13.81
N GLN A 206 29.34 -2.33 -13.47
CA GLN A 206 30.28 -3.00 -12.57
C GLN A 206 29.70 -3.17 -11.16
N GLN A 207 29.07 -2.12 -10.62
CA GLN A 207 28.44 -2.18 -9.31
C GLN A 207 27.30 -3.21 -9.28
N LEU A 208 26.47 -3.27 -10.32
CA LEU A 208 25.39 -4.25 -10.42
C LEU A 208 25.94 -5.68 -10.49
N ALA A 209 26.98 -5.92 -11.29
CA ALA A 209 27.64 -7.22 -11.37
C ALA A 209 28.19 -7.69 -10.00
N GLN A 210 28.85 -6.79 -9.25
CA GLN A 210 29.31 -7.07 -7.90
C GLN A 210 28.16 -7.39 -6.94
N GLN A 211 27.05 -6.64 -7.01
CA GLN A 211 25.85 -6.92 -6.20
C GLN A 211 25.25 -8.29 -6.53
N MET A 212 25.19 -8.66 -7.82
CA MET A 212 24.69 -9.98 -8.23
C MET A 212 25.56 -11.12 -7.72
N GLN A 213 26.89 -10.97 -7.75
CA GLN A 213 27.82 -11.97 -7.20
C GLN A 213 27.63 -12.14 -5.68
N LEU A 214 27.52 -11.03 -4.93
CA LEU A 214 27.34 -11.06 -3.48
C LEU A 214 25.99 -11.66 -3.04
N HIS A 215 24.92 -11.44 -3.81
CA HIS A 215 23.59 -11.97 -3.47
C HIS A 215 23.35 -13.38 -4.07
N GLY A 216 24.07 -13.76 -5.11
CA GLY A 216 24.02 -15.09 -5.72
C GLY A 216 24.84 -16.15 -4.99
N GLY A 217 25.92 -15.76 -4.29
CA GLY A 217 26.80 -16.69 -3.56
C GLY A 217 26.23 -17.25 -2.25
N GLY A 218 24.99 -16.91 -1.87
CA GLY A 218 24.31 -17.43 -0.67
C GLY A 218 23.33 -18.58 -0.94
N GLN A 219 23.33 -19.12 -2.16
CA GLN A 219 22.49 -20.26 -2.58
C GLN A 219 23.38 -21.39 -3.12
N LEU A 220 24.27 -21.92 -2.29
CA LEU A 220 24.89 -23.25 -2.43
C LEU A 220 25.06 -23.83 -1.03
#